data_AF-A0A950KP02-F1
#
_entry.id   AF-A0A950KP02-F1
#
_cell.length_a   1.000
_cell.length_b   1.000
_cell.length_c   1.000
_cell.angle_alpha   90.00
_cell.angle_beta   90.00
_cell.angle_gamma   90.00
#
_symmetry.space_group_name_H-M   'P 1'
#
loop_
_entity.id
_entity.type
_entity.pdbx_description
1 polymer ?
#
loop_
_entity_poly.entity_id
_entity_poly.type
_entity_poly.pdbx_seq_one_letter_code
_entity_poly.pdbx_strand_id
1 'polypeptide(L)'
;MAAPSKLAYLLERLTQGVAAHDRENPTHHTWGIGMAHFDIERLDLEEGEEILPGIVLQSDGGVTGQFRVLCDGRHEEGAAEVEEEELVEAVGSQPVEIPSPAVPPPLKPPV
;
A
#
# COMPACT_ATOMS: atom_id res chain seq x y z
N MET A 1 21.06 -22.69 2.52
CA MET A 1 21.49 -21.29 2.65
C MET A 1 20.83 -20.72 3.90
N ALA A 2 21.53 -19.91 4.69
CA ALA A 2 20.91 -19.24 5.84
C ALA A 2 19.85 -18.25 5.31
N ALA A 3 18.71 -18.14 6.00
CA ALA A 3 17.72 -17.13 5.64
C ALA A 3 18.35 -15.74 5.75
N PRO A 4 18.09 -14.82 4.81
CA PRO A 4 18.55 -13.45 4.93
C PRO A 4 18.01 -12.85 6.23
N SER A 5 18.78 -11.96 6.85
CA SER A 5 18.25 -11.17 7.97
C SER A 5 17.01 -10.40 7.48
N LYS A 6 16.09 -10.07 8.40
CA LYS A 6 14.91 -9.26 8.05
C LYS A 6 15.30 -7.98 7.31
N LEU A 7 16.41 -7.35 7.70
CA LEU A 7 16.95 -6.17 7.02
C LEU A 7 17.39 -6.49 5.59
N ALA A 8 18.17 -7.54 5.38
CA ALA A 8 18.61 -7.94 4.03
C ALA A 8 17.42 -8.25 3.11
N TYR A 9 16.40 -8.94 3.63
CA TYR A 9 15.17 -9.18 2.88
C TYR A 9 14.46 -7.87 2.51
N LEU A 10 14.31 -6.94 3.46
CA LEU A 10 13.64 -5.66 3.19
C LEU A 10 14.40 -4.80 2.17
N LEU A 11 15.73 -4.74 2.27
CA LEU A 11 16.57 -4.04 1.28
C LEU A 11 16.45 -4.67 -0.11
N GLU A 12 16.43 -6.00 -0.19
CA GLU A 12 16.21 -6.72 -1.46
C GLU A 12 14.85 -6.37 -2.07
N ARG A 13 13.78 -6.34 -1.27
CA ARG A 13 12.44 -5.95 -1.74
C ARG A 13 12.41 -4.52 -2.26
N LEU A 14 13.13 -3.61 -1.61
CA LEU A 14 13.26 -2.22 -2.02
C LEU A 14 13.99 -2.09 -3.35
N THR A 15 15.13 -2.78 -3.51
CA THR A 15 15.87 -2.84 -4.78
C THR A 15 15.02 -3.44 -5.91
N GLN A 16 14.24 -4.48 -5.62
CA GLN A 16 13.32 -5.07 -6.60
C GLN A 16 12.23 -4.08 -7.02
N GLY A 17 11.70 -3.27 -6.09
CA GLY A 17 10.72 -2.23 -6.39
C GLY A 17 11.26 -1.16 -7.33
N VAL A 18 12.48 -0.65 -7.05
CA VAL A 18 13.19 0.30 -7.92
C VAL A 18 13.39 -0.28 -9.32
N ALA A 19 13.92 -1.51 -9.40
CA ALA A 19 14.18 -2.16 -10.68
C ALA A 19 12.90 -2.44 -11.48
N ALA A 20 11.80 -2.81 -10.79
CA ALA A 20 10.51 -3.02 -11.44
C ALA A 20 9.96 -1.71 -12.01
N HIS A 21 10.01 -0.62 -11.22
CA HIS A 21 9.60 0.70 -11.66
C HIS A 21 10.36 1.16 -12.90
N ASP A 22 11.69 1.11 -12.90
CA ASP A 22 12.50 1.55 -14.05
C ASP A 22 12.26 0.69 -15.30
N ARG A 23 12.07 -0.63 -15.12
CA ARG A 23 11.74 -1.53 -16.22
C ARG A 23 10.39 -1.22 -16.85
N GLU A 24 9.39 -0.89 -16.03
CA GLU A 24 8.03 -0.59 -16.48
C GLU A 24 7.91 0.81 -17.05
N ASN A 25 8.83 1.71 -16.69
CA ASN A 25 8.82 3.09 -17.11
C ASN A 25 10.13 3.54 -17.78
N PRO A 26 10.40 3.11 -19.02
CA PRO A 26 11.69 3.33 -19.69
C PRO A 26 11.99 4.79 -20.04
N THR A 27 11.03 5.71 -19.87
CA THR A 27 11.17 7.12 -20.23
C THR A 27 11.59 8.02 -19.07
N HIS A 28 11.69 7.48 -17.86
CA HIS A 28 12.10 8.21 -16.68
C HIS A 28 12.83 7.28 -15.71
N HIS A 29 13.55 7.86 -14.76
CA HIS A 29 14.45 7.15 -13.87
C HIS A 29 14.09 7.37 -12.41
N THR A 30 14.11 6.31 -11.63
CA THR A 30 14.12 6.42 -10.18
C THR A 30 15.41 7.11 -9.73
N TRP A 31 15.26 8.11 -8.85
CA TRP A 31 16.38 8.81 -8.22
C TRP A 31 16.32 8.73 -6.69
N GLY A 32 15.18 8.35 -6.12
CA GLY A 32 15.00 8.37 -4.69
C GLY A 32 13.88 7.47 -4.18
N ILE A 33 13.84 7.34 -2.86
CA ILE A 33 12.76 6.70 -2.12
C ILE A 33 12.17 7.72 -1.17
N GLY A 34 10.85 7.90 -1.31
CA GLY A 34 10.05 8.76 -0.49
C GLY A 34 9.60 8.05 0.78
N MET A 35 9.66 8.77 1.89
CA MET A 35 9.05 8.35 3.16
C MET A 35 8.50 9.57 3.89
N ALA A 36 7.50 9.37 4.76
CA ALA A 36 7.02 10.45 5.61
C ALA A 36 8.15 10.93 6.54
N HIS A 37 8.30 12.26 6.71
CA HIS A 37 9.33 12.85 7.57
C HIS A 37 9.36 12.24 8.99
N PHE A 38 8.18 12.00 9.56
CA PHE A 38 8.04 11.36 10.87
C PHE A 38 8.67 9.96 10.93
N ASP A 39 8.56 9.16 9.86
CA ASP A 39 9.16 7.83 9.83
C ASP A 39 10.68 7.90 9.64
N ILE A 40 11.19 8.92 8.93
CA ILE A 40 12.64 9.15 8.77
C ILE A 40 13.25 9.34 10.15
N GLU A 41 12.70 10.26 10.95
CA GLU A 41 13.17 10.51 12.32
C GLU A 41 12.99 9.29 13.23
N ARG A 42 11.83 8.62 13.17
CA ARG A 42 11.53 7.46 14.03
C ARG A 42 12.46 6.27 13.77
N LEU A 43 12.93 6.10 12.54
CA LEU A 43 13.83 5.02 12.14
C LEU A 43 15.31 5.38 12.29
N ASP A 44 15.62 6.59 12.78
CA ASP A 44 16.99 7.10 12.93
C ASP A 44 17.73 7.14 11.59
N LEU A 45 17.02 7.59 10.55
CA LEU A 45 17.54 7.81 9.20
C LEU A 45 17.70 9.31 8.94
N GLU A 46 18.50 9.64 7.93
CA GLU A 46 18.71 11.03 7.52
C GLU A 46 18.09 11.32 6.13
N GLU A 47 17.45 12.48 5.98
CA GLU A 47 17.03 12.95 4.65
C GLU A 47 18.28 13.25 3.80
N GLY A 48 18.30 12.72 2.57
CA GLY A 48 19.45 12.72 1.68
C GLY A 48 20.39 11.52 1.86
N GLU A 49 20.15 10.63 2.83
CA GLU A 49 20.93 9.41 3.01
C GLU A 49 20.79 8.45 1.82
N GLU A 50 21.91 7.88 1.38
CA GLU A 50 21.95 6.93 0.27
C GLU A 50 21.85 5.48 0.79
N ILE A 51 20.62 4.95 0.87
CA ILE A 51 20.35 3.59 1.38
C ILE A 51 20.62 2.53 0.31
N LEU A 52 20.45 2.88 -0.97
CA LEU A 52 20.82 2.06 -2.12
C LEU A 52 21.70 2.89 -3.07
N PRO A 53 22.62 2.27 -3.83
CA PRO A 53 23.50 3.00 -4.74
C PRO A 53 22.73 3.91 -5.70
N GLY A 54 22.98 5.22 -5.60
CA GLY A 54 22.34 6.26 -6.42
C GLY A 54 20.89 6.59 -6.06
N ILE A 55 20.35 6.06 -4.95
CA ILE A 55 18.97 6.28 -4.52
C ILE A 55 18.97 6.95 -3.15
N VAL A 56 18.51 8.21 -3.12
CA VAL A 56 18.46 9.01 -1.89
C VAL A 56 17.13 8.84 -1.16
N LEU A 57 17.16 8.85 0.16
CA LEU A 57 15.96 8.97 0.98
C LEU A 57 15.48 10.43 0.98
N GLN A 58 14.19 10.66 0.74
CA GLN A 58 13.62 12.01 0.80
C GLN A 58 12.27 12.03 1.52
N SER A 59 11.99 13.13 2.22
CA SER A 59 10.63 13.41 2.70
C SER A 59 9.72 13.70 1.51
N ASP A 60 8.59 12.99 1.41
CA ASP A 60 7.70 13.06 0.25
C ASP A 60 6.30 13.62 0.58
N GLY A 61 6.09 14.10 1.80
CA GLY A 61 4.80 14.64 2.25
C GLY A 61 3.66 13.62 2.31
N GLY A 62 3.92 12.33 2.09
CA GLY A 62 2.91 11.29 2.13
C GLY A 62 2.62 10.77 3.54
N VAL A 63 1.76 9.74 3.61
CA VAL A 63 1.41 9.08 4.88
C VAL A 63 2.52 8.16 5.38
N THR A 64 2.49 7.88 6.68
CA THR A 64 3.47 7.03 7.36
C THR A 64 3.32 5.56 7.00
N GLY A 65 4.38 4.78 7.24
CA GLY A 65 4.43 3.33 7.04
C GLY A 65 4.55 2.87 5.59
N GLN A 66 4.83 3.77 4.66
CA GLN A 66 4.95 3.48 3.23
C GLN A 66 6.28 4.01 2.67
N PHE A 67 6.91 3.20 1.82
CA PHE A 67 7.98 3.66 0.94
C PHE A 67 7.40 3.95 -0.43
N ARG A 68 7.78 5.07 -1.04
CA ARG A 68 7.35 5.48 -2.37
C ARG A 68 8.55 5.58 -3.29
N VAL A 69 8.41 5.19 -4.55
CA VAL A 69 9.48 5.36 -5.54
C VAL A 69 9.39 6.77 -6.08
N LEU A 70 10.47 7.54 -5.98
CA LEU A 70 10.55 8.89 -6.54
C LEU A 70 11.28 8.84 -7.87
N CYS A 71 10.67 9.37 -8.92
CA CYS A 71 11.24 9.41 -10.25
C CYS A 71 11.17 10.81 -10.86
N ASP A 72 11.94 11.02 -11.93
CA ASP A 72 11.92 12.28 -12.69
C ASP A 72 10.81 12.31 -13.76
N GLY A 73 9.95 11.30 -13.75
CA GLY A 73 8.76 11.21 -14.59
C GLY A 73 7.72 12.25 -14.18
N ARG A 74 7.09 12.89 -15.17
CA ARG A 74 5.87 13.65 -14.95
C ARG A 74 4.69 12.70 -14.98
N HIS A 75 4.37 12.12 -13.84
CA HIS A 75 3.11 11.42 -13.65
C HIS A 75 2.04 12.49 -13.45
N GLU A 76 1.19 12.71 -14.46
CA GLU A 76 0.05 13.60 -14.29
C GLU A 76 -0.81 13.07 -13.15
N GLU A 77 -1.08 13.90 -12.13
CA GLU A 77 -1.83 13.55 -10.90
C GLU A 77 -3.32 13.14 -11.13
N GLY A 78 -3.70 12.75 -12.35
CA GLY A 78 -5.07 12.37 -12.71
C GLY A 78 -5.22 11.26 -13.73
N ALA A 79 -4.15 10.56 -14.13
CA ALA A 79 -4.22 9.55 -15.21
C ALA A 79 -4.29 8.09 -14.74
N ALA A 80 -4.28 7.82 -13.43
CA ALA A 80 -4.42 6.48 -12.90
C ALA A 80 -5.50 6.43 -11.81
N GLU A 81 -6.76 6.67 -12.21
CA GLU A 81 -7.82 5.83 -11.68
C GLU A 81 -7.50 4.41 -12.18
N VAL A 82 -6.74 3.67 -11.38
CA VAL A 82 -6.68 2.22 -11.55
C VAL A 82 -8.13 1.80 -11.39
N GLU A 83 -8.76 1.34 -12.47
CA GLU A 83 -9.98 0.56 -12.34
C GLU A 83 -9.63 -0.56 -11.37
N GLU A 84 -10.15 -0.46 -10.14
CA GLU A 84 -10.28 -1.57 -9.24
C GLU A 84 -11.23 -2.56 -9.93
N GLU A 85 -10.73 -3.33 -10.89
CA GLU A 85 -11.34 -4.59 -11.30
C GLU A 85 -11.12 -5.58 -10.14
N GLU A 86 -11.71 -5.29 -8.98
CA GLU A 86 -12.12 -6.35 -8.06
C GLU A 86 -13.36 -7.00 -8.69
N LEU A 87 -13.15 -7.79 -9.74
CA LEU A 87 -14.12 -8.76 -10.21
C LEU A 87 -14.21 -9.89 -9.17
N VAL A 88 -14.78 -9.60 -8.00
CA VAL A 88 -15.28 -10.62 -7.09
C VAL A 88 -16.56 -11.20 -7.70
N GLU A 89 -16.42 -12.36 -8.33
CA GLU A 89 -17.54 -13.19 -8.75
C GLU A 89 -18.34 -13.60 -7.50
N ALA A 90 -19.49 -12.95 -7.28
CA ALA A 90 -20.38 -13.28 -6.18
C ALA A 90 -20.98 -14.68 -6.39
N VAL A 91 -20.38 -15.69 -5.76
CA VAL A 91 -20.96 -17.05 -5.72
C VAL A 91 -22.11 -17.06 -4.70
N GLY A 92 -23.32 -16.81 -5.19
CA GLY A 92 -24.55 -16.83 -4.40
C GLY A 92 -25.72 -17.47 -5.15
N SER A 93 -25.59 -18.73 -5.58
CA SER A 93 -26.67 -19.44 -6.30
C SER A 93 -27.72 -20.07 -5.38
N GLN A 94 -27.69 -19.79 -4.07
CA GLN A 94 -28.68 -20.31 -3.12
C GLN A 94 -29.42 -19.18 -2.42
N PRO A 95 -30.77 -19.15 -2.49
CA PRO A 95 -31.56 -18.18 -1.74
C PRO A 95 -31.39 -18.42 -0.24
N VAL A 96 -31.08 -17.36 0.49
CA VAL A 96 -31.10 -17.37 1.96
C VAL A 96 -32.55 -17.31 2.41
N GLU A 97 -33.05 -18.42 2.96
CA GLU A 97 -34.35 -18.42 3.64
C GLU A 97 -34.22 -17.64 4.95
N ILE A 98 -34.85 -16.47 5.00
CA ILE A 98 -34.96 -15.67 6.22
C ILE A 98 -36.17 -16.23 7.00
N PRO A 99 -35.99 -16.84 8.18
CA PRO A 99 -37.14 -17.23 8.99
C PRO A 99 -37.89 -15.97 9.42
N SER A 100 -39.19 -15.95 9.15
CA SER A 100 -40.08 -14.83 9.52
C SER A 100 -39.99 -14.61 11.05
N PRO A 101 -39.75 -13.36 11.52
CA PRO A 101 -39.73 -13.10 12.94
C PRO A 101 -41.11 -13.38 13.54
N ALA A 102 -41.15 -14.25 14.55
CA ALA A 102 -42.37 -14.53 15.29
C ALA A 102 -42.89 -13.23 15.91
N VAL A 103 -44.13 -12.87 15.60
CA VAL A 103 -44.81 -11.73 16.22
C VAL A 103 -44.97 -12.04 17.72
N PRO A 104 -44.36 -11.27 18.63
CA PRO A 104 -44.57 -11.49 20.06
C PRO A 104 -46.04 -11.21 20.41
N PRO A 105 -46.66 -12.00 21.30
CA PRO A 105 -48.06 -11.80 21.68
C PRO A 105 -48.24 -10.41 22.34
N PRO A 106 -49.38 -9.75 22.15
CA PRO A 106 -49.63 -8.44 22.72
C PRO A 106 -49.57 -8.50 24.26
N LEU A 107 -48.78 -7.59 24.84
CA LEU A 107 -48.63 -7.45 26.28
C LEU A 107 -49.99 -7.07 26.90
N LYS A 108 -50.49 -7.88 27.84
CA LYS A 108 -51.65 -7.52 28.65
C LYS A 108 -51.18 -6.68 29.85
N PRO A 109 -51.81 -5.54 30.15
CA PRO A 109 -51.48 -4.77 31.33
C PRO A 109 -51.82 -5.55 32.62
N PRO A 110 -51.04 -5.36 33.70
CA PRO A 110 -51.30 -6.00 34.99
C PRO A 110 -52.57 -5.46 35.65
N VAL A 111 -53.26 -6.33 36.40
CA VAL A 111 -54.50 -6.05 37.16
C VAL A 111 -54.19 -5.25 38.43
#